data_AF-A0A2X2TCI7-F1
#
_entry.id   AF-A0A2X2TCI7-F1
#
_cell.length_a   1.000
_cell.length_b   1.000
_cell.length_c   1.000
_cell.angle_alpha   90.00
_cell.angle_beta   90.00
_cell.angle_gamma   90.00
#
_symmetry.space_group_name_H-M   'P 1'
#
loop_
_entity.id
_entity.type
_entity.pdbx_description
1 polymer ?
#
loop_
_entity_poly.entity_id
_entity_poly.type
_entity_poly.pdbx_seq_one_letter_code
_entity_poly.pdbx_strand_id
1 'polypeptide(L)'
;MVDMPHGDAWLREDEDRPLILIAGGTGFSYVRSILLTALARNPEREIAIYWGGREEKHLYDLAELEGLTLQHPNLRVEAVVEQPEEGWRGRSGTVLTAVMQDHASLSGHDIYIAGRFEMAKIARDLFCNERGALVEHMFGDAFLLYLRPFVVRISHRIVGGFFIFQI
;
A
#
# COMPACT_ATOMS: atom_id res chain seq x y z
N MET A 1 -24.41 2.50 16.68
CA MET A 1 -23.07 1.92 16.86
C MET A 1 -22.39 2.00 15.52
N VAL A 2 -21.51 2.98 15.36
CA VAL A 2 -20.67 3.10 14.16
C VAL A 2 -19.57 2.07 14.33
N ASP A 3 -19.50 1.13 13.40
CA ASP A 3 -18.43 0.16 13.31
C ASP A 3 -17.13 0.93 13.03
N MET A 4 -16.14 0.80 13.92
CA MET A 4 -14.82 1.41 13.74
C MET A 4 -14.19 0.84 12.46
N PRO A 5 -13.56 1.65 11.59
CA PRO A 5 -13.02 1.14 10.34
C PRO A 5 -11.95 0.10 10.64
N HIS A 6 -12.23 -1.15 10.29
CA HIS A 6 -11.35 -2.32 10.43
C HIS A 6 -10.13 -2.29 9.48
N GLY A 7 -9.75 -1.13 8.97
CA GLY A 7 -8.57 -0.93 8.13
C GLY A 7 -7.48 -0.26 8.96
N ASP A 8 -6.44 -1.01 9.32
CA ASP A 8 -5.21 -0.50 9.94
C ASP A 8 -4.40 0.34 8.94
N ALA A 9 -4.99 1.40 8.38
CA ALA A 9 -4.36 2.37 7.51
C ALA A 9 -3.66 3.46 8.35
N TRP A 10 -2.67 3.05 9.16
CA TRP A 10 -1.95 3.98 10.03
C TRP A 10 -0.57 4.32 9.48
N LEU A 11 -0.35 5.62 9.28
CA LEU A 11 0.97 6.19 9.02
C LEU A 11 1.88 5.90 10.22
N ARG A 12 3.09 5.40 9.97
CA ARG A 12 4.09 5.16 11.01
C ARG A 12 4.60 6.50 11.55
N GLU A 13 5.02 6.49 12.81
CA GLU A 13 5.44 7.69 13.54
C GLU A 13 6.83 8.20 13.13
N ASP A 14 7.60 7.41 12.37
CA ASP A 14 8.85 7.87 11.78
C ASP A 14 8.55 8.86 10.66
N GLU A 15 8.82 10.14 10.90
CA GLU A 15 8.54 11.24 9.98
C GLU A 15 9.74 11.61 9.08
N ASP A 16 10.93 11.08 9.36
CA ASP A 16 12.17 11.47 8.69
C ASP A 16 12.40 10.68 7.38
N ARG A 17 11.79 9.50 7.26
CA ARG A 17 11.95 8.65 6.08
C ARG A 17 11.07 9.12 4.90
N PRO A 18 11.59 9.21 3.67
CA PRO A 18 10.79 9.49 2.49
C PRO A 18 9.73 8.41 2.27
N LEU A 19 8.55 8.81 1.82
CA LEU A 19 7.42 7.91 1.59
C LEU A 19 7.28 7.52 0.12
N ILE A 20 7.06 6.24 -0.11
CA ILE A 20 6.59 5.72 -1.41
C ILE A 20 5.21 5.13 -1.21
N LEU A 21 4.21 5.72 -1.87
CA LEU A 21 2.83 5.28 -1.84
C LEU A 21 2.48 4.63 -3.19
N ILE A 22 2.04 3.37 -3.18
CA ILE A 22 1.74 2.60 -4.39
C ILE A 22 0.29 2.16 -4.34
N ALA A 23 -0.51 2.62 -5.31
CA ALA A 23 -1.88 2.19 -5.50
C ALA A 23 -2.07 1.48 -6.83
N GLY A 24 -2.74 0.32 -6.79
CA GLY A 24 -3.27 -0.35 -7.98
C GLY A 24 -4.80 -0.39 -7.94
N GLY A 25 -5.46 0.13 -8.98
CA GLY A 25 -6.92 0.11 -9.11
C GLY A 25 -7.62 0.81 -7.95
N THR A 26 -8.49 0.10 -7.23
CA THR A 26 -9.29 0.63 -6.10
C THR A 26 -8.49 0.90 -4.82
N GLY A 27 -7.20 0.55 -4.77
CA GLY A 27 -6.32 0.82 -3.63
C GLY A 27 -6.01 2.30 -3.39
N PHE A 28 -6.48 3.19 -4.27
CA PHE A 28 -6.21 4.63 -4.18
C PHE A 28 -6.72 5.28 -2.89
N SER A 29 -7.90 4.89 -2.40
CA SER A 29 -8.48 5.47 -1.19
C SER A 29 -7.58 5.28 0.05
N TYR A 30 -6.93 4.12 0.15
CA TYR A 30 -5.97 3.82 1.22
C TYR A 30 -4.75 4.75 1.16
N VAL A 31 -4.07 4.81 0.01
CA VAL A 31 -2.87 5.64 -0.12
C VAL A 31 -3.20 7.13 -0.02
N ARG A 32 -4.37 7.56 -0.48
CA ARG A 32 -4.83 8.96 -0.35
C ARG A 32 -5.00 9.34 1.12
N SER A 33 -5.55 8.45 1.94
CA SER A 33 -5.66 8.69 3.39
C SER A 33 -4.28 8.85 4.04
N ILE A 34 -3.31 8.00 3.69
CA ILE A 34 -1.93 8.08 4.19
C ILE A 34 -1.25 9.36 3.70
N LEU A 35 -1.39 9.72 2.42
CA LEU A 35 -0.85 10.94 1.83
C LEU A 35 -1.33 12.19 2.58
N LEU A 36 -2.64 12.34 2.73
CA LEU A 36 -3.22 13.52 3.39
C LEU A 36 -2.79 13.59 4.86
N THR A 37 -2.71 12.45 5.54
CA THR A 37 -2.23 12.40 6.92
C THR A 37 -0.76 12.78 7.02
N ALA A 38 0.08 12.30 6.09
CA ALA A 38 1.51 12.61 6.06
C ALA A 38 1.75 14.11 5.79
N LEU A 39 1.06 14.68 4.79
CA LEU A 39 1.15 16.10 4.46
C LEU A 39 0.61 16.99 5.59
N ALA A 40 -0.42 16.56 6.31
CA ALA A 40 -0.96 17.29 7.45
C ALA A 40 0.00 17.32 8.64
N ARG A 41 0.79 16.25 8.85
CA ARG A 41 1.79 16.17 9.92
C ARG A 41 3.09 16.89 9.55
N ASN A 42 3.60 16.61 8.35
CA ASN A 42 4.81 17.19 7.82
C ASN A 42 4.60 17.58 6.33
N PRO A 43 4.24 18.85 6.06
CA PRO A 43 4.00 19.35 4.71
C PRO A 43 5.21 19.29 3.77
N GLU A 44 6.42 19.22 4.33
CA GLU A 44 7.70 19.21 3.61
C GLU A 44 8.24 17.78 3.43
N ARG A 45 7.52 16.75 3.88
CA ARG A 45 7.97 15.37 3.74
C ARG A 45 8.12 15.01 2.25
N GLU A 46 9.19 14.32 1.92
CA GLU A 46 9.39 13.78 0.57
C GLU A 46 8.45 12.59 0.35
N ILE A 47 7.54 12.71 -0.62
CA ILE A 47 6.51 11.72 -0.90
C ILE A 47 6.42 11.48 -2.41
N ALA A 48 6.54 10.23 -2.82
CA ALA A 48 6.25 9.80 -4.18
C ALA A 48 5.02 8.88 -4.20
N ILE A 49 3.97 9.28 -4.92
CA ILE A 49 2.77 8.45 -5.13
C ILE A 49 2.74 7.90 -6.55
N TYR A 50 2.64 6.58 -6.66
CA TYR A 50 2.49 5.83 -7.91
C TYR A 50 1.08 5.27 -7.98
N TRP A 51 0.29 5.74 -8.94
CA TRP A 51 -1.08 5.28 -9.12
C TRP A 51 -1.27 4.56 -10.45
N GLY A 52 -1.52 3.25 -10.35
CA GLY A 52 -1.67 2.33 -11.45
C GLY A 52 -3.13 2.09 -11.82
N GLY A 53 -3.45 2.31 -13.09
CA GLY A 53 -4.76 2.00 -13.68
C GLY A 53 -4.61 1.22 -14.99
N ARG A 54 -5.66 0.48 -15.37
CA ARG A 54 -5.66 -0.18 -16.68
C ARG A 54 -5.79 0.82 -17.83
N GLU A 55 -6.58 1.86 -17.61
CA GLU A 55 -6.95 2.91 -18.58
C GLU A 55 -6.98 4.23 -17.79
N GLU A 56 -6.78 5.35 -18.48
CA GLU A 56 -6.74 6.69 -17.87
C GLU A 56 -7.99 7.00 -17.04
N LYS A 57 -9.19 6.62 -17.52
CA LYS A 57 -10.46 6.83 -16.83
C LYS A 57 -10.55 6.21 -15.43
N HIS A 58 -9.69 5.23 -15.12
CA HIS A 58 -9.63 4.62 -13.80
C HIS A 58 -8.90 5.49 -12.77
N LEU A 59 -8.17 6.52 -13.23
CA LEU A 59 -7.45 7.49 -12.41
C LEU A 59 -8.30 8.74 -12.16
N TYR A 60 -9.50 8.53 -11.61
CA TYR A 60 -10.57 9.54 -11.54
C TYR A 60 -10.22 10.81 -10.74
N ASP A 61 -9.35 10.72 -9.74
CA ASP A 61 -8.92 11.81 -8.86
C ASP A 61 -7.51 12.35 -9.23
N LEU A 62 -7.00 12.03 -10.43
CA LEU A 62 -5.63 12.40 -10.79
C LEU A 62 -5.41 13.92 -10.80
N ALA A 63 -6.38 14.67 -11.32
CA ALA A 63 -6.31 16.14 -11.34
C ALA A 63 -6.26 16.76 -9.93
N GLU A 64 -6.91 16.13 -8.95
CA GLU A 64 -6.85 16.59 -7.55
C GLU A 64 -5.45 16.35 -6.96
N LEU A 65 -4.88 15.16 -7.20
CA LEU A 65 -3.51 14.84 -6.78
C LEU A 65 -2.49 15.77 -7.41
N GLU A 66 -2.61 16.04 -8.71
CA GLU A 66 -1.75 16.98 -9.41
C GLU A 66 -1.88 18.40 -8.81
N GLY A 67 -3.09 18.81 -8.42
CA GLY A 67 -3.32 20.06 -7.70
C GLY A 67 -2.58 20.14 -6.34
N LEU A 68 -2.40 19.01 -5.65
CA LEU A 68 -1.63 18.96 -4.40
C LEU A 68 -0.13 19.18 -4.63
N THR A 69 0.41 18.78 -5.78
CA THR A 69 1.84 19.00 -6.11
C THR A 69 2.20 20.49 -6.20
N LEU A 70 1.22 21.34 -6.54
CA LEU A 70 1.41 22.79 -6.57
C LEU A 70 1.55 23.39 -5.16
N GLN A 71 1.00 22.72 -4.15
CA GLN A 71 1.04 23.14 -2.75
C GLN A 71 2.20 22.49 -1.98
N HIS A 72 2.63 21.31 -2.41
CA HIS A 72 3.66 20.51 -1.77
C HIS A 72 4.77 20.18 -2.78
N PRO A 73 5.87 20.96 -2.83
CA PRO A 73 6.91 20.79 -3.85
C PRO A 73 7.67 19.46 -3.73
N ASN A 74 7.64 18.83 -2.56
CA ASN A 74 8.27 17.52 -2.31
C ASN A 74 7.33 16.34 -2.59
N LEU A 75 6.10 16.61 -3.07
CA LEU A 75 5.15 15.59 -3.52
C LEU A 75 5.31 15.35 -5.03
N ARG A 76 5.66 14.10 -5.39
CA ARG A 76 5.66 13.63 -6.78
C ARG A 76 4.48 12.70 -7.04
N VAL A 77 3.72 12.95 -8.09
CA VAL A 77 2.59 12.12 -8.52
C VAL A 77 2.92 11.46 -9.85
N GLU A 78 2.95 10.13 -9.87
CA GLU A 78 3.26 9.31 -11.04
C GLU A 78 2.04 8.46 -11.41
N ALA A 79 1.29 8.92 -12.41
CA ALA A 79 0.20 8.16 -13.01
C ALA A 79 0.76 7.13 -14.01
N VAL A 80 0.41 5.86 -13.80
CA VAL A 80 0.89 4.75 -14.63
C VAL A 80 -0.30 4.00 -15.22
N VAL A 81 -0.39 3.95 -16.55
CA VAL A 81 -1.48 3.30 -17.27
C VAL A 81 -0.97 2.10 -18.06
N GLU A 82 -1.62 0.94 -17.90
CA GLU A 82 -1.24 -0.28 -18.62
C GLU A 82 -1.60 -0.24 -20.11
N GLN A 83 -2.77 0.32 -20.44
CA GLN A 83 -3.30 0.44 -21.80
C GLN A 83 -3.60 1.92 -22.10
N PRO A 84 -2.56 2.73 -22.38
CA PRO A 84 -2.75 4.15 -22.62
C PRO A 84 -3.48 4.41 -23.94
N GLU A 85 -4.38 5.38 -23.95
CA GLU A 85 -4.98 5.89 -25.18
C GLU A 85 -4.00 6.81 -25.92
N GLU A 86 -4.28 7.07 -27.20
CA GLU A 86 -3.50 8.02 -28.00
C GLU A 86 -3.57 9.42 -27.38
N GLY A 87 -2.42 9.97 -27.00
CA GLY A 87 -2.32 11.26 -26.32
C GLY A 87 -2.09 11.20 -24.80
N TRP A 88 -2.03 10.00 -24.21
CA TRP A 88 -1.63 9.85 -22.81
C TRP A 88 -0.25 10.45 -22.54
N ARG A 89 -0.17 11.31 -21.51
CA ARG A 89 1.06 12.03 -21.16
C ARG A 89 1.78 11.48 -19.94
N GLY A 90 1.13 10.61 -19.16
CA GLY A 90 1.74 9.94 -18.03
C GLY A 90 2.57 8.73 -18.45
N ARG A 91 2.91 7.88 -17.48
CA ARG A 91 3.73 6.69 -17.73
C ARG A 91 2.89 5.54 -18.26
N SER A 92 3.49 4.74 -19.14
CA SER A 92 2.91 3.48 -19.62
C SER A 92 3.55 2.28 -18.91
N GLY A 93 2.77 1.27 -18.53
CA GLY A 93 3.27 0.02 -17.96
C GLY A 93 2.70 -0.26 -16.56
N THR A 94 3.55 -0.77 -15.66
CA THR A 94 3.14 -1.11 -14.28
C THR A 94 3.80 -0.20 -13.25
N VAL A 95 3.09 0.08 -12.15
CA VAL A 95 3.61 0.90 -11.04
C VAL A 95 4.90 0.36 -10.46
N LEU A 96 5.07 -0.96 -10.41
CA LEU A 96 6.30 -1.56 -9.91
C LEU A 96 7.50 -1.26 -10.81
N THR A 97 7.29 -1.28 -12.12
CA THR A 97 8.35 -0.91 -13.09
C THR A 97 8.72 0.56 -12.95
N ALA A 98 7.73 1.44 -12.80
CA ALA A 98 7.96 2.87 -12.58
C ALA A 98 8.81 3.14 -11.32
N VAL A 99 8.46 2.50 -10.19
CA VAL A 99 9.25 2.62 -8.95
C VAL A 99 10.69 2.14 -9.17
N MET A 100 10.88 1.02 -9.86
CA MET A 100 12.20 0.43 -10.12
C MET A 100 13.08 1.29 -11.04
N GLN A 101 12.47 2.12 -11.88
CA GLN A 101 13.17 3.07 -12.76
C GLN A 101 13.58 4.34 -12.01
N ASP A 102 12.76 4.79 -11.06
CA ASP A 102 13.00 6.05 -10.34
C ASP A 102 13.92 5.91 -9.14
N HIS A 103 13.97 4.72 -8.54
CA HIS A 103 14.72 4.47 -7.32
C HIS A 103 15.81 3.43 -7.54
N ALA A 104 17.07 3.84 -7.39
CA ALA A 104 18.21 2.93 -7.38
C ALA A 104 18.31 2.12 -6.06
N SER A 105 17.81 2.70 -4.96
CA SER A 105 17.71 2.05 -3.66
C SER A 105 16.40 2.42 -2.95
N LEU A 106 15.84 1.45 -2.23
CA LEU A 106 14.64 1.58 -1.43
C LEU A 106 14.90 1.40 0.08
N SER A 107 16.15 1.21 0.50
CA SER A 107 16.51 0.93 1.90
C SER A 107 16.17 2.04 2.90
N GLY A 108 16.11 3.28 2.42
CA GLY A 108 15.78 4.47 3.24
C GLY A 108 14.29 4.85 3.24
N HIS A 109 13.44 4.13 2.52
CA HIS A 109 12.04 4.52 2.34
C HIS A 109 11.10 3.74 3.25
N ASP A 110 9.96 4.36 3.54
CA ASP A 110 8.76 3.67 4.01
C ASP A 110 7.81 3.50 2.83
N ILE A 111 7.37 2.26 2.60
CA ILE A 111 6.61 1.89 1.39
C ILE A 111 5.21 1.42 1.79
N TYR A 112 4.18 2.11 1.31
CA TYR A 112 2.78 1.74 1.51
C TYR A 112 2.19 1.24 0.19
N ILE A 113 1.65 0.02 0.20
CA ILE A 113 1.13 -0.64 -1.00
C ILE A 113 -0.32 -1.04 -0.78
N ALA A 114 -1.20 -0.59 -1.66
CA ALA A 114 -2.61 -0.96 -1.69
C ALA A 114 -3.04 -1.39 -3.09
N GLY A 115 -3.77 -2.49 -3.18
CA GLY A 115 -4.25 -3.03 -4.46
C GLY A 115 -4.34 -4.55 -4.42
N ARG A 116 -4.23 -5.18 -5.59
CA ARG A 116 -4.32 -6.65 -5.70
C ARG A 116 -3.23 -7.33 -4.87
N PHE A 117 -3.60 -8.39 -4.15
CA PHE A 117 -2.67 -9.16 -3.32
C PHE A 117 -1.45 -9.67 -4.08
N GLU A 118 -1.62 -10.10 -5.35
CA GLU A 118 -0.48 -10.55 -6.15
C GLU A 118 0.51 -9.42 -6.44
N MET A 119 0.01 -8.21 -6.70
CA MET A 119 0.87 -7.04 -6.94
C MET A 119 1.67 -6.71 -5.68
N ALA A 120 1.05 -6.67 -4.51
CA ALA A 120 1.76 -6.38 -3.26
C ALA A 120 2.82 -7.45 -2.93
N LYS A 121 2.52 -8.73 -3.20
CA LYS A 121 3.47 -9.82 -3.05
C LYS A 121 4.68 -9.67 -3.98
N ILE A 122 4.43 -9.43 -5.28
CA ILE A 122 5.50 -9.21 -6.27
C ILE A 122 6.33 -7.98 -5.89
N ALA A 123 5.68 -6.89 -5.48
CA ALA A 123 6.35 -5.67 -5.05
C ALA A 123 7.32 -5.92 -3.90
N ARG A 124 6.88 -6.63 -2.85
CA ARG A 124 7.74 -7.00 -1.72
C ARG A 124 8.96 -7.79 -2.18
N ASP A 125 8.74 -8.88 -2.91
CA ASP A 125 9.83 -9.77 -3.31
C ASP A 125 10.81 -9.03 -4.24
N LEU A 126 10.30 -8.25 -5.20
CA LEU A 126 11.09 -7.46 -6.14
C LEU A 126 11.91 -6.37 -5.43
N PHE A 127 11.26 -5.54 -4.62
CA PHE A 127 11.89 -4.39 -3.98
C PHE A 127 12.93 -4.81 -2.93
N CYS A 128 12.66 -5.87 -2.18
CA CYS A 128 13.63 -6.39 -1.21
C CYS A 128 14.86 -6.96 -1.91
N ASN A 129 14.64 -7.79 -2.95
CA ASN A 129 15.74 -8.50 -3.61
C ASN A 129 16.59 -7.59 -4.51
N GLU A 130 15.97 -6.63 -5.19
CA GLU A 130 16.65 -5.86 -6.25
C GLU A 130 16.95 -4.41 -5.89
N ARG A 131 16.34 -3.87 -4.83
CA ARG A 131 16.51 -2.46 -4.41
C ARG A 131 16.77 -2.30 -2.92
N GLY A 132 16.90 -3.39 -2.17
CA GLY A 132 17.24 -3.35 -0.75
C GLY A 132 16.16 -2.74 0.15
N ALA A 133 14.88 -2.80 -0.26
CA ALA A 133 13.78 -2.42 0.61
C ALA A 133 13.78 -3.28 1.88
N LEU A 134 13.45 -2.66 3.02
CA LEU A 134 13.36 -3.35 4.30
C LEU A 134 11.92 -3.79 4.52
N VAL A 135 11.69 -5.09 4.72
CA VAL A 135 10.35 -5.67 4.89
C VAL A 135 9.58 -5.02 6.04
N GLU A 136 10.27 -4.65 7.12
CA GLU A 136 9.69 -3.98 8.29
C GLU A 136 9.21 -2.55 8.01
N HIS A 137 9.68 -1.96 6.91
CA HIS A 137 9.29 -0.66 6.38
C HIS A 137 8.36 -0.77 5.16
N MET A 138 7.77 -1.95 4.94
CA MET A 138 6.75 -2.18 3.92
C MET A 138 5.39 -2.46 4.56
N PHE A 139 4.38 -1.68 4.18
CA PHE A 139 3.05 -1.67 4.76
C PHE A 139 1.98 -1.82 3.69
N GLY A 140 0.82 -2.35 4.07
CA GLY A 140 -0.29 -2.54 3.15
C GLY A 140 -1.35 -3.47 3.72
N ASP A 141 -2.60 -3.23 3.31
CA ASP A 141 -3.73 -4.09 3.61
C ASP A 141 -3.52 -5.53 3.09
N ALA A 142 -2.83 -5.64 1.96
CA ALA A 142 -2.45 -6.91 1.36
C ALA A 142 -1.52 -7.75 2.25
N PHE A 143 -0.68 -7.12 3.07
CA PHE A 143 0.24 -7.82 3.96
C PHE A 143 -0.42 -8.30 5.27
N LEU A 144 -1.53 -7.67 5.68
CA LEU A 144 -2.27 -8.05 6.88
C LEU A 144 -2.88 -9.46 6.78
N LEU A 145 -3.22 -9.92 5.57
CA LEU A 145 -3.70 -11.30 5.37
C LEU A 145 -2.62 -12.38 5.59
N TYR A 146 -1.33 -12.03 5.49
CA TYR A 146 -0.24 -12.98 5.66
C TYR A 146 0.27 -13.06 7.11
N LEU A 147 0.00 -12.04 7.93
CA LEU A 147 0.48 -11.96 9.32
C LEU A 147 -0.56 -12.41 10.37
N ARG A 148 -1.73 -12.89 9.95
CA ARG A 148 -2.63 -13.62 10.84
C ARG A 148 -2.24 -15.09 10.83
N PRO A 149 -1.51 -15.63 11.85
CA PRO A 149 -1.56 -17.06 12.08
C PRO A 149 -3.04 -17.41 12.24
N PHE A 150 -3.49 -18.36 11.45
CA PHE A 150 -4.82 -18.94 11.56
C PHE A 150 -4.89 -19.66 12.92
N VAL A 151 -5.09 -18.91 14.01
CA VAL A 151 -5.38 -19.47 15.32
C VAL A 151 -6.83 -19.95 15.24
N VAL A 152 -7.01 -21.16 14.70
CA VAL A 152 -8.21 -21.94 14.96
C VAL A 152 -8.18 -22.21 16.45
N ARG A 153 -8.88 -21.38 17.23
CA ARG A 153 -9.19 -21.72 18.61
C ARG A 153 -10.21 -22.86 18.54
N ILE A 154 -9.73 -24.11 18.43
CA ILE A 154 -10.56 -25.28 18.69
C ILE A 154 -10.95 -25.18 20.16
N SER A 155 -12.15 -24.64 20.39
CA SER A 155 -12.80 -24.65 21.69
C SER A 155 -13.15 -26.10 22.00
N HIS A 156 -12.21 -26.86 22.57
CA HIS A 156 -12.52 -28.10 23.27
C HIS A 156 -13.37 -27.73 24.48
N ARG A 157 -14.69 -27.78 24.30
CA ARG A 157 -15.62 -27.85 25.41
C ARG A 157 -15.39 -29.22 26.04
N ILE A 158 -14.60 -29.27 27.11
CA ILE A 158 -14.58 -30.39 28.05
C ILE A 158 -16.01 -30.44 28.60
N VAL A 159 -16.84 -31.31 28.03
CA VAL A 159 -18.10 -31.70 28.65
C VAL A 159 -17.73 -32.76 29.67
N GLY A 160 -18.17 -32.51 30.92
CA GLY A 160 -17.80 -33.23 32.11
C GLY A 160 -17.87 -34.75 31.97
N GLY A 161 -16.97 -35.40 32.70
CA GLY A 161 -16.83 -36.84 32.72
C GLY A 161 -18.10 -37.58 33.10
N PHE A 162 -18.28 -38.72 32.46
CA PHE A 162 -18.86 -39.90 33.06
C PHE A 162 -18.13 -41.09 32.43
N PHE A 163 -17.12 -41.60 33.11
CA PHE A 163 -16.60 -42.95 32.86
C PHE A 163 -17.62 -43.92 33.45
N ILE A 164 -18.24 -44.73 32.60
CA ILE A 164 -18.89 -45.97 33.03
C ILE A 164 -18.29 -47.07 32.16
N PHE A 165 -17.37 -47.83 32.77
CA PHE A 165 -16.96 -49.13 32.26
C PHE A 165 -18.10 -50.11 32.54
N GLN A 166 -18.60 -50.79 31.53
CA GLN A 166 -19.22 -52.09 31.71
C GLN A 166 -18.85 -53.00 30.53
N ILE A 167 -18.50 -54.23 30.91
CA ILE A 167 -17.84 -55.31 30.16
C ILE A 167 -18.72 -55.84 29.04
#